data_AF-A0A0L7LIE0-F1
#
_entry.id   AF-A0A0L7LIE0-F1
#
_cell.length_a   1.000
_cell.length_b   1.000
_cell.length_c   1.000
_cell.angle_alpha   90.00
_cell.angle_beta   90.00
_cell.angle_gamma   90.00
#
_symmetry.space_group_name_H-M   'P 1'
#
loop_
_entity.id
_entity.type
_entity.pdbx_description
1 polymer ?
#
loop_
_entity_poly.entity_id
_entity_poly.type
_entity_poly.pdbx_seq_one_letter_code
_entity_poly.pdbx_strand_id
1 'polypeptide(L)'
;MVSKEAKQAQKEKKKLEKLKAEIAARARLKRMELQREVAAQALKKGELDKSWRQMMLKINEPVFHQDIEVMWHVFERVYDKKDQLITYTMQLTDVADDQFQRTISSFCNTIDTTINKFLADLDAISEDNNKRTADLLKRGEDDAARIITEHNAAETHLQLLLYHAHTTSDTLAWTTRGENLVKADEEMSKYANDRENLRSFLENNYNAMWDSYKAVLKAYVVNTAENQKEVRKLRVKENLMADIIASQGKKIANSGGLLKRLRSELAAYESGTKQAVFRDRRNRHRDACYRLKKSLYGGVDTDVKRLATLVKSSDDTVEYLEAAYKKGEKILRMAALCRKFETQREKVLPYGSFIPQSPTQAKTSVRQQPDDSLVVNAISTTCGLTRLWQRISKAELTKRALSREKMLLEQENAALVRKIKMYGEKKVNPDTFKCICGSPDRKTTLTQPVAVEGVFEISKFKL
;
A
#
# COMPACT_ATOMS: atom_id res chain seq x y z
N MET A 1 146.07 46.21 49.37
CA MET A 1 146.39 45.27 50.48
C MET A 1 145.19 44.35 50.67
N VAL A 2 145.40 43.03 50.85
CA VAL A 2 144.42 42.05 51.44
C VAL A 2 143.11 41.87 50.60
N SER A 3 142.45 40.70 50.49
CA SER A 3 142.57 39.45 51.24
C SER A 3 142.93 38.21 50.42
N LYS A 4 143.67 37.30 51.05
CA LYS A 4 143.94 35.93 50.56
C LYS A 4 142.66 35.09 50.46
N GLU A 5 141.63 35.40 51.26
CA GLU A 5 140.35 34.67 51.31
C GLU A 5 139.64 34.65 49.94
N ALA A 6 139.70 35.75 49.19
CA ALA A 6 139.04 35.86 47.88
C ALA A 6 139.59 34.85 46.86
N LYS A 7 140.92 34.61 46.83
CA LYS A 7 141.54 33.65 45.90
C LYS A 7 141.35 32.19 46.32
N GLN A 8 141.16 31.93 47.62
CA GLN A 8 140.88 30.59 48.15
C GLN A 8 139.41 30.20 47.89
N ALA A 9 138.47 31.09 48.25
CA ALA A 9 137.04 30.92 47.97
C ALA A 9 136.73 30.76 46.47
N GLN A 10 137.47 31.44 45.58
CA GLN A 10 137.25 31.33 44.14
C GLN A 10 137.79 30.01 43.53
N LYS A 11 138.81 29.39 44.14
CA LYS A 11 139.26 28.03 43.76
C LYS A 11 138.32 26.95 44.29
N GLU A 12 137.78 27.11 45.50
CA GLU A 12 136.81 26.17 46.07
C GLU A 12 135.46 26.23 45.35
N LYS A 13 134.95 27.43 45.03
CA LYS A 13 133.76 27.59 44.19
C LYS A 13 133.92 26.88 42.84
N LYS A 14 135.05 27.04 42.14
CA LYS A 14 135.31 26.33 40.87
C LYS A 14 135.45 24.80 41.01
N LYS A 15 135.95 24.29 42.14
CA LYS A 15 135.94 22.83 42.41
C LYS A 15 134.52 22.31 42.69
N LEU A 16 133.74 23.03 43.50
CA LEU A 16 132.34 22.70 43.80
C LEU A 16 131.45 22.79 42.55
N GLU A 17 131.67 23.76 41.67
CA GLU A 17 130.97 23.86 40.38
C GLU A 17 131.31 22.70 39.45
N LYS A 18 132.58 22.29 39.34
CA LYS A 18 132.95 21.09 38.57
C LYS A 18 132.30 19.82 39.12
N LEU A 19 132.30 19.64 40.44
CA LEU A 19 131.70 18.47 41.08
C LEU A 19 130.16 18.46 40.90
N LYS A 20 129.51 19.63 41.02
CA LYS A 20 128.08 19.79 40.71
C LYS A 20 127.77 19.54 39.22
N ALA A 21 128.63 19.98 38.31
CA ALA A 21 128.48 19.73 36.87
C ALA A 21 128.63 18.25 36.53
N GLU A 22 129.55 17.52 37.17
CA GLU A 22 129.71 16.07 36.98
C GLU A 22 128.50 15.29 37.54
N ILE A 23 128.01 15.66 38.73
CA ILE A 23 126.77 15.10 39.31
C ILE A 23 125.57 15.38 38.39
N ALA A 24 125.44 16.60 37.87
CA ALA A 24 124.38 16.96 36.93
C ALA A 24 124.50 16.23 35.58
N ALA A 25 125.71 15.97 35.08
CA ALA A 25 125.96 15.18 33.88
C ALA A 25 125.56 13.71 34.08
N ARG A 26 125.93 13.09 35.21
CA ARG A 26 125.49 11.73 35.58
C ARG A 26 123.97 11.65 35.76
N ALA A 27 123.34 12.65 36.37
CA ALA A 27 121.89 12.73 36.51
C ALA A 27 121.18 12.88 35.15
N ARG A 28 121.74 13.67 34.23
CA ARG A 28 121.23 13.83 32.87
C ARG A 28 121.35 12.54 32.05
N LEU A 29 122.46 11.82 32.16
CA LEU A 29 122.63 10.50 31.53
C LEU A 29 121.59 9.50 32.04
N LYS A 30 121.47 9.32 33.37
CA LYS A 30 120.42 8.46 33.96
C LYS A 30 119.01 8.85 33.54
N ARG A 31 118.72 10.15 33.42
CA ARG A 31 117.41 10.63 32.95
C ARG A 31 117.18 10.32 31.47
N MET A 32 118.20 10.37 30.63
CA MET A 32 118.11 9.98 29.21
C MET A 32 118.01 8.46 29.03
N GLU A 33 118.68 7.67 29.87
CA GLU A 33 118.52 6.21 29.93
C GLU A 33 117.09 5.85 30.34
N LEU A 34 116.58 6.41 31.45
CA LEU A 34 115.20 6.21 31.89
C LEU A 34 114.17 6.66 30.84
N GLN A 35 114.42 7.76 30.12
CA GLN A 35 113.55 8.20 29.02
C GLN A 35 113.57 7.24 27.83
N ARG A 36 114.72 6.62 27.51
CA ARG A 36 114.80 5.57 26.49
C ARG A 36 114.08 4.30 26.92
N GLU A 37 114.19 3.91 28.19
CA GLU A 37 113.45 2.77 28.75
C GLU A 37 111.94 3.01 28.74
N VAL A 38 111.47 4.19 29.19
CA VAL A 38 110.05 4.57 29.14
C VAL A 38 109.54 4.64 27.71
N ALA A 39 110.32 5.18 26.76
CA ALA A 39 109.95 5.19 25.34
C ALA A 39 109.86 3.77 24.75
N ALA A 40 110.82 2.89 25.08
CA ALA A 40 110.80 1.49 24.67
C ALA A 40 109.64 0.71 25.31
N GLN A 41 109.29 0.98 26.56
CA GLN A 41 108.12 0.42 27.24
C GLN A 41 106.81 0.91 26.62
N ALA A 42 106.71 2.19 26.24
CA ALA A 42 105.55 2.73 25.54
C ALA A 42 105.36 2.10 24.15
N LEU A 43 106.47 1.86 23.43
CA LEU A 43 106.47 1.15 22.14
C LEU A 43 106.00 -0.30 22.30
N LYS A 44 106.59 -1.05 23.25
CA LYS A 44 106.15 -2.41 23.60
C LYS A 44 104.71 -2.47 24.10
N LYS A 45 104.23 -1.45 24.82
CA LYS A 45 102.82 -1.35 25.22
C LYS A 45 101.92 -1.14 24.00
N GLY A 46 102.29 -0.28 23.05
CA GLY A 46 101.56 -0.11 21.80
C GLY A 46 101.53 -1.37 20.93
N GLU A 47 102.60 -2.17 20.94
CA GLU A 47 102.65 -3.49 20.31
C GLU A 47 101.74 -4.51 21.03
N LEU A 48 101.75 -4.53 22.36
CA LEU A 48 100.85 -5.34 23.19
C LEU A 48 99.38 -4.94 22.98
N ASP A 49 99.05 -3.65 22.96
CA ASP A 49 97.68 -3.16 22.72
C ASP A 49 97.19 -3.50 21.30
N LYS A 50 98.07 -3.46 20.29
CA LYS A 50 97.76 -3.94 18.93
C LYS A 50 97.54 -5.45 18.89
N SER A 51 98.43 -6.22 19.54
CA SER A 51 98.32 -7.68 19.65
C SER A 51 97.05 -8.09 20.39
N TRP A 52 96.71 -7.41 21.49
CA TRP A 52 95.48 -7.60 22.25
C TRP A 52 94.24 -7.27 21.43
N ARG A 53 94.22 -6.14 20.70
CA ARG A 53 93.11 -5.80 19.80
C ARG A 53 92.95 -6.82 18.67
N GLN A 54 94.04 -7.31 18.08
CA GLN A 54 94.00 -8.37 17.07
C GLN A 54 93.52 -9.71 17.65
N MET A 55 93.92 -10.05 18.88
CA MET A 55 93.46 -11.24 19.59
C MET A 55 91.96 -11.13 19.91
N MET A 56 91.51 -10.01 20.48
CA MET A 56 90.10 -9.75 20.76
C MET A 56 89.23 -9.70 19.49
N LEU A 57 89.76 -9.15 18.38
CA LEU A 57 89.08 -9.23 17.08
C LEU A 57 88.94 -10.67 16.62
N LYS A 58 90.01 -11.48 16.64
CA LYS A 58 89.95 -12.91 16.28
C LYS A 58 89.02 -13.74 17.18
N ILE A 59 88.85 -13.35 18.44
CA ILE A 59 87.91 -13.99 19.38
C ILE A 59 86.46 -13.57 19.11
N ASN A 60 86.22 -12.30 18.78
CA ASN A 60 84.87 -11.75 18.58
C ASN A 60 84.35 -11.90 17.13
N GLU A 61 85.22 -12.01 16.14
CA GLU A 61 84.90 -12.23 14.72
C GLU A 61 83.97 -13.43 14.47
N PRO A 62 84.22 -14.64 15.03
CA PRO A 62 83.27 -15.75 14.91
C PRO A 62 81.95 -15.49 15.64
N VAL A 63 81.95 -14.74 16.74
CA VAL A 63 80.73 -14.38 17.48
C VAL A 63 79.87 -13.43 16.64
N PHE A 64 80.47 -12.39 16.04
CA PHE A 64 79.76 -11.49 15.14
C PHE A 64 79.24 -12.21 13.88
N HIS A 65 80.00 -13.17 13.35
CA HIS A 65 79.54 -13.97 12.21
C HIS A 65 78.29 -14.79 12.60
N GLN A 66 78.32 -15.43 13.78
CA GLN A 66 77.20 -16.21 14.30
C GLN A 66 75.99 -15.33 14.67
N ASP A 67 76.19 -14.13 15.21
CA ASP A 67 75.10 -13.17 15.47
C ASP A 67 74.45 -12.68 14.16
N ILE A 68 75.24 -12.43 13.11
CA ILE A 68 74.75 -12.07 11.77
C ILE A 68 73.99 -13.23 11.14
N GLU A 69 74.48 -14.47 11.25
CA GLU A 69 73.82 -15.68 10.75
C GLU A 69 72.49 -15.94 11.48
N VAL A 70 72.45 -15.80 12.80
CA VAL A 70 71.21 -15.87 13.59
C VAL A 70 70.25 -14.76 13.19
N MET A 71 70.72 -13.52 13.02
CA MET A 71 69.87 -12.41 12.59
C MET A 71 69.33 -12.62 11.17
N TRP A 72 70.14 -13.17 10.26
CA TRP A 72 69.75 -13.55 8.90
C TRP A 72 68.61 -14.59 8.93
N HIS A 73 68.79 -15.72 9.63
CA HIS A 73 67.75 -16.75 9.71
C HIS A 73 66.49 -16.29 10.44
N VAL A 74 66.60 -15.38 11.41
CA VAL A 74 65.44 -14.74 12.03
C VAL A 74 64.72 -13.83 11.03
N PHE A 75 65.44 -13.06 10.23
CA PHE A 75 64.85 -12.21 9.19
C PHE A 75 64.18 -13.05 8.09
N GLU A 76 64.86 -14.05 7.55
CA GLU A 76 64.38 -15.01 6.55
C GLU A 76 63.07 -15.67 7.03
N ARG A 77 63.05 -16.21 8.25
CA ARG A 77 61.84 -16.81 8.84
C ARG A 77 60.70 -15.80 9.07
N VAL A 78 61.00 -14.54 9.32
CA VAL A 78 59.98 -13.47 9.43
C VAL A 78 59.48 -13.04 8.05
N TYR A 79 60.36 -13.02 7.05
CA TYR A 79 60.03 -12.77 5.65
C TYR A 79 59.08 -13.85 5.12
N ASP A 80 59.44 -15.13 5.23
CA ASP A 80 58.62 -16.27 4.79
C ASP A 80 57.22 -16.25 5.43
N LYS A 81 57.14 -15.96 6.74
CA LYS A 81 55.85 -15.85 7.44
C LYS A 81 55.01 -14.68 6.92
N LYS A 82 55.63 -13.55 6.60
CA LYS A 82 54.92 -12.39 6.03
C LYS A 82 54.48 -12.68 4.60
N ASP A 83 55.31 -13.32 3.79
CA ASP A 83 55.00 -13.69 2.41
C ASP A 83 53.88 -14.73 2.34
N GLN A 84 53.91 -15.75 3.21
CA GLN A 84 52.81 -16.68 3.40
C GLN A 84 51.52 -16.00 3.86
N LEU A 85 51.60 -15.04 4.79
CA LEU A 85 50.43 -14.26 5.24
C LEU A 85 49.87 -13.39 4.11
N ILE A 86 50.72 -12.71 3.33
CA ILE A 86 50.32 -11.90 2.17
C ILE A 86 49.62 -12.79 1.15
N THR A 87 50.26 -13.88 0.72
CA THR A 87 49.70 -14.85 -0.23
C THR A 87 48.37 -15.41 0.25
N TYR A 88 48.26 -15.78 1.53
CA TYR A 88 47.01 -16.27 2.11
C TYR A 88 45.93 -15.18 2.17
N THR A 89 46.27 -13.94 2.49
CA THR A 89 45.30 -12.82 2.44
C THR A 89 44.83 -12.51 1.03
N MET A 90 45.70 -12.62 0.02
CA MET A 90 45.31 -12.47 -1.39
C MET A 90 44.32 -13.57 -1.82
N GLN A 91 44.60 -14.83 -1.48
CA GLN A 91 43.67 -15.94 -1.71
C GLN A 91 42.31 -15.73 -1.01
N LEU A 92 42.32 -15.19 0.21
CA LEU A 92 41.09 -14.86 0.93
C LEU A 92 40.33 -13.68 0.29
N THR A 93 41.01 -12.68 -0.26
CA THR A 93 40.33 -11.60 -1.00
C THR A 93 39.74 -12.08 -2.32
N ASP A 94 40.45 -12.94 -3.05
CA ASP A 94 39.94 -13.53 -4.30
C ASP A 94 38.68 -14.37 -4.01
N VAL A 95 38.72 -15.24 -2.99
CA VAL A 95 37.57 -16.04 -2.56
C VAL A 95 36.41 -15.16 -2.06
N ALA A 96 36.68 -14.01 -1.45
CA ALA A 96 35.66 -13.07 -1.03
C ALA A 96 34.99 -12.38 -2.22
N ASP A 97 35.75 -11.88 -3.20
CA ASP A 97 35.19 -11.26 -4.42
C ASP A 97 34.36 -12.27 -5.22
N ASP A 98 34.88 -13.49 -5.38
CA ASP A 98 34.21 -14.62 -6.04
C ASP A 98 32.86 -14.95 -5.33
N GLN A 99 32.78 -14.84 -4.01
CA GLN A 99 31.53 -14.95 -3.24
C GLN A 99 30.60 -13.75 -3.45
N PHE A 100 31.12 -12.52 -3.50
CA PHE A 100 30.32 -11.32 -3.77
C PHE A 100 29.70 -11.36 -5.18
N GLN A 101 30.48 -11.69 -6.21
CA GLN A 101 30.01 -11.81 -7.59
C GLN A 101 28.90 -12.87 -7.71
N ARG A 102 29.12 -14.08 -7.17
CA ARG A 102 28.09 -15.15 -7.15
C ARG A 102 26.82 -14.72 -6.43
N THR A 103 26.95 -13.97 -5.34
CA THR A 103 25.81 -13.45 -4.59
C THR A 103 25.03 -12.42 -5.40
N ILE A 104 25.72 -11.51 -6.10
CA ILE A 104 25.10 -10.54 -7.03
C ILE A 104 24.39 -11.27 -8.17
N SER A 105 25.06 -12.20 -8.87
CA SER A 105 24.42 -12.99 -9.94
C SER A 105 23.18 -13.75 -9.45
N SER A 106 23.25 -14.33 -8.24
CA SER A 106 22.09 -15.00 -7.65
C SER A 106 20.95 -14.04 -7.31
N PHE A 107 21.25 -12.81 -6.88
CA PHE A 107 20.22 -11.78 -6.66
C PHE A 107 19.59 -11.32 -7.98
N CYS A 108 20.39 -11.04 -9.01
CA CYS A 108 19.87 -10.69 -10.34
C CYS A 108 18.96 -11.79 -10.89
N ASN A 109 19.41 -13.05 -10.89
CA ASN A 109 18.58 -14.19 -11.31
C ASN A 109 17.28 -14.33 -10.47
N THR A 110 17.32 -14.02 -9.18
CA THR A 110 16.11 -14.02 -8.33
C THR A 110 15.16 -12.89 -8.72
N ILE A 111 15.68 -11.68 -8.97
CA ILE A 111 14.89 -10.54 -9.44
C ILE A 111 14.28 -10.86 -10.81
N ASP A 112 15.07 -11.31 -11.78
CA ASP A 112 14.61 -11.65 -13.13
C ASP A 112 13.54 -12.76 -13.12
N THR A 113 13.71 -13.81 -12.31
CA THR A 113 12.68 -14.85 -12.16
C THR A 113 11.40 -14.33 -11.50
N THR A 114 11.49 -13.41 -10.53
CA THR A 114 10.30 -12.76 -9.97
C THR A 114 9.61 -11.82 -10.96
N ILE A 115 10.36 -11.03 -11.74
CA ILE A 115 9.82 -10.14 -12.78
C ILE A 115 9.11 -10.98 -13.85
N ASN A 116 9.76 -12.01 -14.38
CA ASN A 116 9.18 -12.89 -15.40
C ASN A 116 7.91 -13.59 -14.89
N LYS A 117 7.87 -13.98 -13.61
CA LYS A 117 6.65 -14.51 -13.00
C LYS A 117 5.54 -13.44 -12.94
N PHE A 118 5.84 -12.23 -12.46
CA PHE A 118 4.84 -11.17 -12.39
C PHE A 118 4.31 -10.77 -13.77
N LEU A 119 5.13 -10.78 -14.81
CA LEU A 119 4.69 -10.56 -16.19
C LEU A 119 3.73 -11.68 -16.65
N ALA A 120 4.08 -12.95 -16.45
CA ALA A 120 3.21 -14.07 -16.78
C ALA A 120 1.88 -14.07 -16.00
N ASP A 121 1.92 -13.73 -14.70
CA ASP A 121 0.72 -13.60 -13.86
C ASP A 121 -0.16 -12.42 -14.35
N LEU A 122 0.45 -11.30 -14.78
CA LEU A 122 -0.27 -10.15 -15.37
C LEU A 122 -0.91 -10.49 -16.72
N ASP A 123 -0.21 -11.19 -17.61
CA ASP A 123 -0.74 -11.63 -18.90
C ASP A 123 -1.91 -12.60 -18.71
N ALA A 124 -1.80 -13.55 -17.77
CA ALA A 124 -2.89 -14.46 -17.42
C ALA A 124 -4.14 -13.73 -16.88
N ILE A 125 -3.95 -12.73 -16.01
CA ILE A 125 -5.04 -11.88 -15.50
C ILE A 125 -5.65 -11.03 -16.62
N SER A 126 -4.83 -10.50 -17.53
CA SER A 126 -5.27 -9.76 -18.72
C SER A 126 -6.14 -10.63 -19.63
N GLU A 127 -5.68 -11.84 -19.94
CA GLU A 127 -6.46 -12.81 -20.72
C GLU A 127 -7.79 -13.20 -20.06
N ASP A 128 -7.78 -13.52 -18.75
CA ASP A 128 -8.99 -13.87 -18.01
C ASP A 128 -9.98 -12.69 -17.96
N ASN A 129 -9.50 -11.47 -17.74
CA ASN A 129 -10.33 -10.29 -17.81
C ASN A 129 -10.93 -10.07 -19.22
N ASN A 130 -10.14 -10.26 -20.27
CA ASN A 130 -10.61 -10.16 -21.66
C ASN A 130 -11.64 -11.24 -22.02
N LYS A 131 -11.48 -12.46 -21.50
CA LYS A 131 -12.47 -13.54 -21.64
C LYS A 131 -13.77 -13.20 -20.91
N ARG A 132 -13.69 -12.71 -19.67
CA ARG A 132 -14.85 -12.28 -18.87
C ARG A 132 -15.60 -11.10 -19.48
N THR A 133 -14.90 -10.11 -20.04
CA THR A 133 -15.56 -8.97 -20.70
C THR A 133 -16.21 -9.39 -22.01
N ALA A 134 -15.58 -10.25 -22.81
CA ALA A 134 -16.19 -10.83 -24.01
C ALA A 134 -17.45 -11.66 -23.69
N ASP A 135 -17.39 -12.51 -22.66
CA ASP A 135 -18.55 -13.29 -22.18
C ASP A 135 -19.69 -12.40 -21.69
N LEU A 136 -19.38 -11.31 -20.97
CA LEU A 136 -20.39 -10.37 -20.50
C LEU A 136 -21.03 -9.57 -21.64
N LEU A 137 -20.23 -9.11 -22.61
CA LEU A 137 -20.74 -8.44 -23.81
C LEU A 137 -21.66 -9.37 -24.60
N LYS A 138 -21.23 -10.61 -24.86
CA LYS A 138 -22.03 -11.61 -25.57
C LYS A 138 -23.35 -11.90 -24.85
N ARG A 139 -23.34 -12.06 -23.52
CA ARG A 139 -24.60 -12.24 -22.75
C ARG A 139 -25.52 -11.02 -22.87
N GLY A 140 -24.96 -9.81 -22.89
CA GLY A 140 -25.72 -8.58 -23.11
C GLY A 140 -26.34 -8.51 -24.52
N GLU A 141 -25.62 -8.96 -25.54
CA GLU A 141 -26.12 -9.09 -26.92
C GLU A 141 -27.22 -10.15 -27.02
N ASP A 142 -27.02 -11.33 -26.42
CA ASP A 142 -28.01 -12.43 -26.37
C ASP A 142 -29.29 -12.00 -25.62
N ASP A 143 -29.16 -11.33 -24.46
CA ASP A 143 -30.30 -10.77 -23.70
C ASP A 143 -31.04 -9.67 -24.48
N ALA A 144 -30.30 -8.76 -25.14
CA ALA A 144 -30.90 -7.71 -25.96
C ALA A 144 -31.65 -8.30 -27.17
N ALA A 145 -31.08 -9.30 -27.84
CA ALA A 145 -31.74 -10.03 -28.92
C ALA A 145 -33.01 -10.74 -28.44
N ARG A 146 -32.98 -11.38 -27.27
CA ARG A 146 -34.17 -12.01 -26.67
C ARG A 146 -35.26 -10.99 -26.35
N ILE A 147 -34.91 -9.85 -25.75
CA ILE A 147 -35.88 -8.78 -25.43
C ILE A 147 -36.53 -8.24 -26.70
N ILE A 148 -35.75 -8.05 -27.78
CA ILE A 148 -36.27 -7.57 -29.07
C ILE A 148 -37.22 -8.59 -29.70
N THR A 149 -36.88 -9.90 -29.69
CA THR A 149 -37.75 -10.93 -30.28
C THR A 149 -39.04 -11.13 -29.46
N GLU A 150 -38.96 -11.14 -28.13
CA GLU A 150 -40.12 -11.17 -27.24
C GLU A 150 -41.02 -9.93 -27.41
N HIS A 151 -40.42 -8.74 -27.53
CA HIS A 151 -41.16 -7.50 -27.76
C HIS A 151 -41.91 -7.51 -29.10
N ASN A 152 -41.23 -7.88 -30.20
CA ASN A 152 -41.84 -7.95 -31.52
C ASN A 152 -42.95 -9.03 -31.59
N ALA A 153 -42.78 -10.16 -30.89
CA ALA A 153 -43.82 -11.18 -30.76
C ALA A 153 -45.05 -10.68 -29.98
N ALA A 154 -44.84 -9.93 -28.90
CA ALA A 154 -45.92 -9.31 -28.14
C ALA A 154 -46.64 -8.21 -28.95
N GLU A 155 -45.90 -7.37 -29.68
CA GLU A 155 -46.46 -6.32 -30.53
C GLU A 155 -47.32 -6.90 -31.66
N THR A 156 -46.79 -7.87 -32.41
CA THR A 156 -47.53 -8.54 -33.49
C THR A 156 -48.79 -9.26 -32.98
N HIS A 157 -48.75 -9.87 -31.80
CA HIS A 157 -49.92 -10.44 -31.15
C HIS A 157 -50.98 -9.38 -30.77
N LEU A 158 -50.56 -8.22 -30.26
CA LEU A 158 -51.48 -7.11 -29.96
C LEU A 158 -52.07 -6.49 -31.23
N GLN A 159 -51.28 -6.34 -32.30
CA GLN A 159 -51.76 -5.89 -33.61
C GLN A 159 -52.82 -6.85 -34.18
N LEU A 160 -52.60 -8.17 -34.05
CA LEU A 160 -53.57 -9.20 -34.47
C LEU A 160 -54.88 -9.14 -33.65
N LEU A 161 -54.80 -8.95 -32.33
CA LEU A 161 -55.99 -8.77 -31.48
C LEU A 161 -56.77 -7.50 -31.84
N LEU A 162 -56.08 -6.39 -32.11
CA LEU A 162 -56.71 -5.14 -32.56
C LEU A 162 -57.41 -5.33 -33.92
N TYR A 163 -56.75 -5.99 -34.88
CA TYR A 163 -57.34 -6.31 -36.18
C TYR A 163 -58.60 -7.18 -36.05
N HIS A 164 -58.56 -8.22 -35.20
CA HIS A 164 -59.74 -9.04 -34.91
C HIS A 164 -60.86 -8.23 -34.23
N ALA A 165 -60.54 -7.39 -33.24
CA ALA A 165 -61.53 -6.55 -32.58
C ALA A 165 -62.21 -5.56 -33.56
N HIS A 166 -61.43 -4.92 -34.44
CA HIS A 166 -61.96 -4.02 -35.47
C HIS A 166 -62.84 -4.76 -36.48
N THR A 167 -62.38 -5.89 -37.03
CA THR A 167 -63.18 -6.68 -37.99
C THR A 167 -64.46 -7.25 -37.38
N THR A 168 -64.45 -7.66 -36.10
CA THR A 168 -65.66 -8.07 -35.37
C THR A 168 -66.60 -6.88 -35.12
N SER A 169 -66.07 -5.70 -34.77
CA SER A 169 -66.88 -4.49 -34.60
C SER A 169 -67.53 -4.03 -35.90
N ASP A 170 -66.80 -4.04 -37.02
CA ASP A 170 -67.31 -3.61 -38.33
C ASP A 170 -68.36 -4.59 -38.87
N THR A 171 -68.14 -5.90 -38.71
CA THR A 171 -69.15 -6.91 -39.09
C THR A 171 -70.42 -6.79 -38.24
N LEU A 172 -70.30 -6.56 -36.93
CA LEU A 172 -71.45 -6.27 -36.06
C LEU A 172 -72.19 -4.99 -36.45
N ALA A 173 -71.46 -3.92 -36.78
CA ALA A 173 -72.06 -2.66 -37.21
C ALA A 173 -72.79 -2.82 -38.56
N TRP A 174 -72.23 -3.61 -39.48
CA TRP A 174 -72.82 -3.89 -40.79
C TRP A 174 -74.06 -4.77 -40.69
N THR A 175 -74.04 -5.85 -39.90
CA THR A 175 -75.23 -6.69 -39.65
C THR A 175 -76.33 -5.92 -38.94
N THR A 176 -76.02 -5.19 -37.87
CA THR A 176 -76.97 -4.32 -37.15
C THR A 176 -77.61 -3.28 -38.09
N ARG A 177 -76.83 -2.70 -39.00
CA ARG A 177 -77.35 -1.77 -40.02
C ARG A 177 -78.26 -2.47 -41.02
N GLY A 178 -77.92 -3.69 -41.46
CA GLY A 178 -78.77 -4.52 -42.31
C GLY A 178 -80.11 -4.83 -41.65
N GLU A 179 -80.11 -5.32 -40.41
CA GLU A 179 -81.33 -5.59 -39.64
C GLU A 179 -82.21 -4.34 -39.47
N ASN A 180 -81.61 -3.20 -39.15
CA ASN A 180 -82.35 -1.95 -38.99
C ASN A 180 -82.95 -1.45 -40.31
N LEU A 181 -82.29 -1.66 -41.45
CA LEU A 181 -82.84 -1.36 -42.77
C LEU A 181 -84.03 -2.27 -43.12
N VAL A 182 -83.94 -3.58 -42.81
CA VAL A 182 -85.07 -4.51 -43.00
C VAL A 182 -86.26 -4.12 -42.11
N LYS A 183 -86.04 -3.83 -40.83
CA LYS A 183 -87.10 -3.35 -39.92
C LYS A 183 -87.74 -2.04 -40.42
N ALA A 184 -86.95 -1.10 -40.92
CA ALA A 184 -87.46 0.14 -41.49
C ALA A 184 -88.30 -0.09 -42.76
N ASP A 185 -87.92 -1.03 -43.63
CA ASP A 185 -88.69 -1.40 -44.82
C ASP A 185 -89.99 -2.13 -44.46
N GLU A 186 -89.96 -3.03 -43.47
CA GLU A 186 -91.18 -3.64 -42.91
C GLU A 186 -92.15 -2.60 -42.33
N GLU A 187 -91.65 -1.60 -41.60
CA GLU A 187 -92.46 -0.49 -41.10
C GLU A 187 -93.01 0.36 -42.25
N MET A 188 -92.19 0.72 -43.24
CA MET A 188 -92.63 1.46 -44.42
C MET A 188 -93.70 0.71 -45.22
N SER A 189 -93.60 -0.61 -45.33
CA SER A 189 -94.59 -1.48 -45.95
C SER A 189 -95.91 -1.51 -45.16
N LYS A 190 -95.84 -1.63 -43.82
CA LYS A 190 -97.00 -1.51 -42.92
C LYS A 190 -97.68 -0.14 -43.08
N TYR A 191 -96.92 0.96 -43.03
CA TYR A 191 -97.48 2.31 -43.23
C TYR A 191 -98.04 2.51 -44.64
N ALA A 192 -97.47 1.90 -45.68
CA ALA A 192 -98.03 1.94 -47.03
C ALA A 192 -99.39 1.21 -47.12
N ASN A 193 -99.50 0.04 -46.49
CA ASN A 193 -100.74 -0.72 -46.37
C ASN A 193 -101.80 0.03 -45.54
N ASP A 194 -101.43 0.58 -44.39
CA ASP A 194 -102.33 1.38 -43.54
C ASP A 194 -102.79 2.66 -44.24
N ARG A 195 -101.91 3.30 -45.02
CA ARG A 195 -102.26 4.44 -45.87
C ARG A 195 -103.26 4.04 -46.95
N GLU A 196 -103.12 2.88 -47.57
CA GLU A 196 -104.05 2.40 -48.61
C GLU A 196 -105.40 1.98 -48.00
N ASN A 197 -105.40 1.35 -46.83
CA ASN A 197 -106.61 1.05 -46.05
C ASN A 197 -107.36 2.34 -45.66
N LEU A 198 -106.63 3.32 -45.11
CA LEU A 198 -107.20 4.62 -44.76
C LEU A 198 -107.66 5.40 -46.00
N ARG A 199 -106.93 5.30 -47.11
CA ARG A 199 -107.33 5.87 -48.39
C ARG A 199 -108.64 5.26 -48.88
N SER A 200 -108.76 3.94 -48.91
CA SER A 200 -110.00 3.25 -49.29
C SER A 200 -111.17 3.64 -48.37
N PHE A 201 -110.95 3.68 -47.05
CA PHE A 201 -111.95 4.15 -46.10
C PHE A 201 -112.37 5.60 -46.34
N LEU A 202 -111.40 6.50 -46.59
CA LEU A 202 -111.66 7.92 -46.86
C LEU A 202 -112.24 8.15 -48.25
N GLU A 203 -111.92 7.35 -49.27
CA GLU A 203 -112.54 7.42 -50.59
C GLU A 203 -113.99 6.94 -50.53
N ASN A 204 -114.29 5.87 -49.76
CA ASN A 204 -115.66 5.44 -49.50
C ASN A 204 -116.48 6.50 -48.75
N ASN A 205 -115.92 7.07 -47.67
CA ASN A 205 -116.58 8.13 -46.91
C ASN A 205 -116.69 9.44 -47.73
N TYR A 206 -115.66 9.78 -48.51
CA TYR A 206 -115.69 10.90 -49.44
C TYR A 206 -116.76 10.69 -50.49
N ASN A 207 -116.91 9.50 -51.09
CA ASN A 207 -117.94 9.24 -52.09
C ASN A 207 -119.35 9.40 -51.48
N ALA A 208 -119.60 8.85 -50.29
CA ALA A 208 -120.86 9.05 -49.57
C ALA A 208 -121.13 10.54 -49.25
N MET A 209 -120.13 11.25 -48.74
CA MET A 209 -120.21 12.70 -48.49
C MET A 209 -120.24 13.54 -49.76
N TRP A 210 -119.71 13.06 -50.87
CA TRP A 210 -119.67 13.74 -52.17
C TRP A 210 -120.99 13.59 -52.89
N ASP A 211 -121.72 12.49 -52.70
CA ASP A 211 -123.09 12.38 -53.18
C ASP A 211 -124.06 13.22 -52.34
N SER A 212 -123.86 13.31 -51.00
CA SER A 212 -124.59 14.28 -50.17
C SER A 212 -124.22 15.74 -50.52
N TYR A 213 -122.94 16.01 -50.74
CA TYR A 213 -122.44 17.34 -51.08
C TYR A 213 -122.71 17.72 -52.54
N LYS A 214 -122.87 16.80 -53.49
CA LYS A 214 -123.46 17.09 -54.82
C LYS A 214 -124.91 17.54 -54.69
N ALA A 215 -125.69 16.93 -53.79
CA ALA A 215 -127.05 17.38 -53.53
C ALA A 215 -127.06 18.80 -52.94
N VAL A 216 -126.17 19.08 -51.97
CA VAL A 216 -126.02 20.43 -51.37
C VAL A 216 -125.38 21.45 -52.31
N LEU A 217 -124.38 21.08 -53.15
CA LEU A 217 -123.76 21.96 -54.15
C LEU A 217 -124.72 22.29 -55.29
N LYS A 218 -125.57 21.35 -55.72
CA LYS A 218 -126.64 21.69 -56.67
C LYS A 218 -127.58 22.75 -56.09
N ALA A 219 -127.78 22.78 -54.77
CA ALA A 219 -128.51 23.86 -54.09
C ALA A 219 -127.65 25.13 -53.83
N TYR A 220 -126.34 25.00 -53.60
CA TYR A 220 -125.46 26.10 -53.19
C TYR A 220 -124.79 26.85 -54.36
N VAL A 221 -124.43 26.16 -55.45
CA VAL A 221 -123.90 26.79 -56.68
C VAL A 221 -124.95 27.69 -57.33
N VAL A 222 -126.23 27.32 -57.22
CA VAL A 222 -127.38 28.17 -57.58
C VAL A 222 -127.43 29.44 -56.72
N ASN A 223 -127.02 29.37 -55.45
CA ASN A 223 -127.17 30.46 -54.47
C ASN A 223 -125.92 31.35 -54.28
N THR A 224 -124.70 30.95 -54.67
CA THR A 224 -123.48 31.71 -54.32
C THR A 224 -122.46 31.90 -55.45
N ALA A 225 -122.90 31.96 -56.70
CA ALA A 225 -122.04 32.36 -57.82
C ALA A 225 -121.38 33.75 -57.60
N GLU A 226 -122.02 34.61 -56.79
CA GLU A 226 -121.62 36.00 -56.56
C GLU A 226 -120.45 36.13 -55.55
N ASN A 227 -120.41 35.33 -54.48
CA ASN A 227 -119.36 35.39 -53.44
C ASN A 227 -117.96 35.01 -53.97
N GLN A 228 -117.87 34.20 -55.03
CA GLN A 228 -116.58 33.85 -55.65
C GLN A 228 -115.87 35.04 -56.32
N LYS A 229 -116.58 36.16 -56.51
CA LYS A 229 -116.04 37.42 -57.05
C LYS A 229 -115.33 38.26 -55.98
N GLU A 230 -115.68 38.08 -54.70
CA GLU A 230 -115.11 38.84 -53.58
C GLU A 230 -113.80 38.23 -53.05
N VAL A 231 -113.71 36.90 -52.97
CA VAL A 231 -112.50 36.18 -52.52
C VAL A 231 -111.25 36.58 -53.31
N ARG A 232 -111.40 36.91 -54.60
CA ARG A 232 -110.30 37.37 -55.47
C ARG A 232 -109.72 38.73 -55.04
N LYS A 233 -110.49 39.58 -54.35
CA LYS A 233 -110.04 40.88 -53.82
C LYS A 233 -109.25 40.73 -52.52
N LEU A 234 -109.48 39.66 -51.74
CA LEU A 234 -108.80 39.42 -50.46
C LEU A 234 -107.36 38.90 -50.64
N ARG A 235 -107.11 38.02 -51.62
CA ARG A 235 -105.76 37.49 -51.92
C ARG A 235 -104.71 38.57 -52.19
N VAL A 236 -105.09 39.71 -52.76
CA VAL A 236 -104.16 40.82 -53.04
C VAL A 236 -103.64 41.47 -51.74
N LYS A 237 -104.46 41.49 -50.68
CA LYS A 237 -104.07 42.01 -49.36
C LYS A 237 -103.18 41.01 -48.58
N GLU A 238 -103.42 39.72 -48.78
CA GLU A 238 -102.69 38.62 -48.14
C GLU A 238 -101.21 38.61 -48.55
N ASN A 239 -100.93 38.76 -49.86
CA ASN A 239 -99.56 38.82 -50.39
C ASN A 239 -98.74 39.99 -49.78
N LEU A 240 -99.36 41.17 -49.60
CA LEU A 240 -98.69 42.33 -49.01
C LEU A 240 -98.24 42.09 -47.55
N MET A 241 -99.02 41.32 -46.79
CA MET A 241 -98.67 41.01 -45.39
C MET A 241 -97.60 39.92 -45.29
N ALA A 242 -97.52 38.99 -46.25
CA ALA A 242 -96.48 37.98 -46.31
C ALA A 242 -95.07 38.58 -46.43
N ASP A 243 -94.88 39.60 -47.28
CA ASP A 243 -93.59 40.28 -47.45
C ASP A 243 -93.12 41.00 -46.18
N ILE A 244 -94.07 41.62 -45.46
CA ILE A 244 -93.79 42.27 -44.17
C ILE A 244 -93.34 41.23 -43.13
N ILE A 245 -94.01 40.08 -43.06
CA ILE A 245 -93.66 38.97 -42.16
C ILE A 245 -92.26 38.41 -42.48
N ALA A 246 -91.92 38.23 -43.76
CA ALA A 246 -90.58 37.78 -44.17
C ALA A 246 -89.47 38.76 -43.73
N SER A 247 -89.73 40.07 -43.83
CA SER A 247 -88.77 41.11 -43.38
C SER A 247 -88.56 41.11 -41.86
N GLN A 248 -89.62 40.86 -41.08
CA GLN A 248 -89.59 40.72 -39.62
C GLN A 248 -88.82 39.45 -39.21
N GLY A 249 -89.10 38.31 -39.84
CA GLY A 249 -88.44 37.04 -39.56
C GLY A 249 -86.91 37.10 -39.70
N LYS A 250 -86.40 37.82 -40.71
CA LYS A 250 -84.95 38.02 -40.90
C LYS A 250 -84.30 38.85 -39.77
N LYS A 251 -85.02 39.82 -39.20
CA LYS A 251 -84.55 40.58 -38.02
C LYS A 251 -84.52 39.71 -36.76
N ILE A 252 -85.53 38.84 -36.57
CA ILE A 252 -85.61 37.91 -35.44
C ILE A 252 -84.50 36.85 -35.51
N ALA A 253 -84.19 36.32 -36.69
CA ALA A 253 -83.08 35.37 -36.87
C ALA A 253 -81.72 35.98 -36.47
N ASN A 254 -81.46 37.23 -36.87
CA ASN A 254 -80.21 37.92 -36.55
C ASN A 254 -80.07 38.21 -35.05
N SER A 255 -81.13 38.67 -34.38
CA SER A 255 -81.11 38.90 -32.93
C SER A 255 -81.00 37.60 -32.14
N GLY A 256 -81.69 36.52 -32.57
CA GLY A 256 -81.54 35.18 -31.99
C GLY A 256 -80.12 34.61 -32.09
N GLY A 257 -79.44 34.84 -33.21
CA GLY A 257 -78.04 34.45 -33.40
C GLY A 257 -77.07 35.14 -32.44
N LEU A 258 -77.26 36.45 -32.21
CA LEU A 258 -76.48 37.21 -31.21
C LEU A 258 -76.76 36.70 -29.78
N LEU A 259 -78.02 36.46 -29.46
CA LEU A 259 -78.46 36.00 -28.13
C LEU A 259 -77.92 34.60 -27.81
N LYS A 260 -77.84 33.70 -28.80
CA LYS A 260 -77.19 32.38 -28.66
C LYS A 260 -75.68 32.51 -28.39
N ARG A 261 -74.98 33.42 -29.07
CA ARG A 261 -73.54 33.66 -28.86
C ARG A 261 -73.26 34.18 -27.44
N LEU A 262 -74.00 35.19 -26.99
CA LEU A 262 -73.86 35.75 -25.64
C LEU A 262 -74.18 34.71 -24.55
N ARG A 263 -75.19 33.85 -24.76
CA ARG A 263 -75.46 32.71 -23.85
C ARG A 263 -74.33 31.69 -23.81
N SER A 264 -73.71 31.35 -24.95
CA SER A 264 -72.56 30.43 -24.97
C SER A 264 -71.33 31.01 -24.29
N GLU A 265 -71.12 32.32 -24.38
CA GLU A 265 -70.02 32.99 -23.67
C GLU A 265 -70.28 33.07 -22.16
N LEU A 266 -71.50 33.40 -21.74
CA LEU A 266 -71.92 33.37 -20.34
C LEU A 266 -71.72 31.97 -19.72
N ALA A 267 -72.19 30.92 -20.40
CA ALA A 267 -72.01 29.53 -19.96
C ALA A 267 -70.52 29.11 -19.89
N ALA A 268 -69.65 29.66 -20.75
CA ALA A 268 -68.21 29.43 -20.68
C ALA A 268 -67.55 30.11 -19.46
N TYR A 269 -68.11 31.24 -18.98
CA TYR A 269 -67.70 31.87 -17.72
C TYR A 269 -68.28 31.13 -16.50
N GLU A 270 -69.57 30.80 -16.50
CA GLU A 270 -70.27 30.10 -15.40
C GLU A 270 -69.74 28.68 -15.16
N SER A 271 -69.39 27.94 -16.22
CA SER A 271 -68.75 26.62 -16.12
C SER A 271 -67.35 26.64 -15.50
N GLY A 272 -66.79 27.82 -15.22
CA GLY A 272 -65.52 27.97 -14.51
C GLY A 272 -64.29 27.47 -15.29
N THR A 273 -64.43 27.09 -16.56
CA THR A 273 -63.34 26.53 -17.40
C THR A 273 -62.12 27.44 -17.47
N LYS A 274 -62.31 28.75 -17.66
CA LYS A 274 -61.23 29.75 -17.59
C LYS A 274 -60.56 29.81 -16.20
N GLN A 275 -61.30 29.56 -15.13
CA GLN A 275 -60.77 29.53 -13.75
C GLN A 275 -60.05 28.21 -13.41
N ALA A 276 -60.44 27.10 -14.02
CA ALA A 276 -59.85 25.78 -13.80
C ALA A 276 -58.34 25.79 -14.13
N VAL A 277 -57.94 26.43 -15.24
CA VAL A 277 -56.53 26.57 -15.67
C VAL A 277 -55.68 27.27 -14.59
N PHE A 278 -56.19 28.30 -13.92
CA PHE A 278 -55.47 28.98 -12.84
C PHE A 278 -55.37 28.11 -11.58
N ARG A 279 -56.40 27.34 -11.23
CA ARG A 279 -56.37 26.39 -10.10
C ARG A 279 -55.36 25.28 -10.35
N ASP A 280 -55.37 24.72 -11.55
CA ASP A 280 -54.45 23.68 -12.03
C ASP A 280 -52.98 24.15 -12.03
N ARG A 281 -52.69 25.33 -12.61
CA ARG A 281 -51.35 25.94 -12.53
C ARG A 281 -50.88 26.16 -11.08
N ARG A 282 -51.76 26.66 -10.21
CA ARG A 282 -51.46 26.85 -8.78
C ARG A 282 -51.16 25.53 -8.07
N ASN A 283 -51.92 24.47 -8.37
CA ASN A 283 -51.70 23.15 -7.80
C ASN A 283 -50.36 22.56 -8.26
N ARG A 284 -50.03 22.62 -9.57
CA ARG A 284 -48.70 22.18 -10.07
C ARG A 284 -47.55 22.88 -9.35
N HIS A 285 -47.63 24.20 -9.12
CA HIS A 285 -46.61 24.93 -8.36
C HIS A 285 -46.55 24.48 -6.90
N ARG A 286 -47.70 24.28 -6.23
CA ARG A 286 -47.76 23.78 -4.85
C ARG A 286 -47.13 22.39 -4.72
N ASP A 287 -47.41 21.49 -5.65
CA ASP A 287 -46.87 20.14 -5.66
C ASP A 287 -45.36 20.13 -5.96
N ALA A 288 -44.89 21.03 -6.84
CA ALA A 288 -43.46 21.22 -7.08
C ALA A 288 -42.72 21.72 -5.83
N CYS A 289 -43.26 22.73 -5.14
CA CYS A 289 -42.73 23.22 -3.87
C CYS A 289 -42.75 22.12 -2.78
N TYR A 290 -43.80 21.31 -2.72
CA TYR A 290 -43.88 20.19 -1.77
C TYR A 290 -42.84 19.10 -2.07
N ARG A 291 -42.67 18.70 -3.34
CA ARG A 291 -41.63 17.75 -3.75
C ARG A 291 -40.23 18.28 -3.44
N LEU A 292 -39.95 19.55 -3.72
CA LEU A 292 -38.67 20.19 -3.40
C LEU A 292 -38.40 20.19 -1.89
N LYS A 293 -39.41 20.56 -1.08
CA LYS A 293 -39.31 20.57 0.39
C LYS A 293 -39.08 19.15 0.96
N LYS A 294 -39.77 18.15 0.43
CA LYS A 294 -39.58 16.73 0.80
C LYS A 294 -38.17 16.23 0.43
N SER A 295 -37.70 16.59 -0.77
CA SER A 295 -36.33 16.26 -1.22
C SER A 295 -35.27 16.89 -0.31
N LEU A 296 -35.42 18.18 0.02
CA LEU A 296 -34.50 18.89 0.91
C LEU A 296 -34.42 18.26 2.30
N TYR A 297 -35.56 17.95 2.94
CA TYR A 297 -35.54 17.28 4.25
C TYR A 297 -34.99 15.86 4.19
N GLY A 298 -35.27 15.10 3.11
CA GLY A 298 -34.66 13.79 2.88
C GLY A 298 -33.14 13.88 2.73
N GLY A 299 -32.65 14.86 1.97
CA GLY A 299 -31.22 15.14 1.80
C GLY A 299 -30.55 15.44 3.14
N VAL A 300 -31.09 16.38 3.92
CA VAL A 300 -30.56 16.75 5.24
C VAL A 300 -30.50 15.54 6.19
N ASP A 301 -31.54 14.71 6.25
CA ASP A 301 -31.52 13.48 7.05
C ASP A 301 -30.45 12.47 6.57
N THR A 302 -30.29 12.30 5.26
CA THR A 302 -29.21 11.44 4.72
C THR A 302 -27.81 12.00 4.98
N ASP A 303 -27.63 13.32 4.93
CA ASP A 303 -26.35 13.98 5.16
C ASP A 303 -25.96 13.92 6.64
N VAL A 304 -26.92 14.12 7.56
CA VAL A 304 -26.71 13.91 9.00
C VAL A 304 -26.28 12.46 9.29
N LYS A 305 -26.93 11.46 8.70
CA LYS A 305 -26.58 10.03 8.86
C LYS A 305 -25.20 9.70 8.29
N ARG A 306 -24.85 10.26 7.13
CA ARG A 306 -23.53 10.10 6.50
C ARG A 306 -22.44 10.76 7.33
N LEU A 307 -22.67 11.98 7.81
CA LEU A 307 -21.72 12.72 8.66
C LEU A 307 -21.49 11.99 9.98
N ALA A 308 -22.55 11.49 10.64
CA ALA A 308 -22.42 10.70 11.86
C ALA A 308 -21.59 9.41 11.64
N THR A 309 -21.82 8.72 10.52
CA THR A 309 -21.02 7.54 10.13
C THR A 309 -19.56 7.90 9.87
N LEU A 310 -19.30 9.00 9.15
CA LEU A 310 -17.96 9.48 8.82
C LEU A 310 -17.19 9.87 10.09
N VAL A 311 -17.78 10.69 10.95
CA VAL A 311 -17.21 11.11 12.24
C VAL A 311 -16.85 9.88 13.07
N LYS A 312 -17.79 8.95 13.26
CA LYS A 312 -17.50 7.72 14.00
C LYS A 312 -16.33 6.92 13.39
N SER A 313 -16.30 6.73 12.07
CA SER A 313 -15.19 6.03 11.41
C SER A 313 -13.85 6.76 11.52
N SER A 314 -13.87 8.10 11.58
CA SER A 314 -12.69 8.92 11.84
C SER A 314 -12.21 8.71 13.27
N ASP A 315 -13.10 8.79 14.26
CA ASP A 315 -12.76 8.60 15.67
C ASP A 315 -12.24 7.18 15.93
N ASP A 316 -12.92 6.14 15.42
CA ASP A 316 -12.49 4.73 15.50
C ASP A 316 -11.07 4.53 14.89
N THR A 317 -10.75 5.20 13.78
CA THR A 317 -9.41 5.12 13.16
C THR A 317 -8.35 5.92 13.92
N VAL A 318 -8.69 7.07 14.49
CA VAL A 318 -7.79 7.86 15.36
C VAL A 318 -7.47 7.08 16.62
N GLU A 319 -8.45 6.50 17.31
CA GLU A 319 -8.22 5.66 18.49
C GLU A 319 -7.31 4.46 18.18
N TYR A 320 -7.53 3.79 17.04
CA TYR A 320 -6.68 2.69 16.59
C TYR A 320 -5.23 3.14 16.33
N LEU A 321 -5.05 4.26 15.63
CA LEU A 321 -3.72 4.81 15.32
C LEU A 321 -2.99 5.29 16.59
N GLU A 322 -3.69 5.92 17.53
CA GLU A 322 -3.13 6.27 18.83
C GLU A 322 -2.72 5.03 19.64
N ALA A 323 -3.55 3.98 19.65
CA ALA A 323 -3.23 2.73 20.33
C ALA A 323 -2.02 2.02 19.68
N ALA A 324 -1.91 2.06 18.35
CA ALA A 324 -0.74 1.56 17.61
C ALA A 324 0.52 2.39 17.92
N TYR A 325 0.41 3.72 17.96
CA TYR A 325 1.49 4.63 18.34
C TYR A 325 1.97 4.34 19.78
N LYS A 326 1.06 4.28 20.75
CA LYS A 326 1.36 3.95 22.16
C LYS A 326 2.05 2.59 22.31
N LYS A 327 1.68 1.59 21.49
CA LYS A 327 2.38 0.28 21.42
C LYS A 327 3.79 0.40 20.83
N GLY A 328 3.95 1.09 19.70
CA GLY A 328 5.25 1.31 19.05
C GLY A 328 6.22 2.08 19.95
N GLU A 329 5.74 3.13 20.60
CA GLU A 329 6.51 3.95 21.54
C GLU A 329 6.94 3.12 22.77
N LYS A 330 6.07 2.26 23.31
CA LYS A 330 6.42 1.30 24.37
C LYS A 330 7.50 0.30 23.94
N ILE A 331 7.43 -0.20 22.70
CA ILE A 331 8.45 -1.09 22.13
C ILE A 331 9.79 -0.35 22.00
N LEU A 332 9.81 0.88 21.49
CA LEU A 332 11.02 1.70 21.37
C LEU A 332 11.63 2.03 22.74
N ARG A 333 10.80 2.43 23.72
CA ARG A 333 11.25 2.66 25.11
C ARG A 333 11.86 1.39 25.72
N MET A 334 11.23 0.23 25.53
CA MET A 334 11.77 -1.05 26.00
C MET A 334 13.08 -1.42 25.30
N ALA A 335 13.15 -1.27 23.97
CA ALA A 335 14.37 -1.53 23.20
C ALA A 335 15.54 -0.61 23.64
N ALA A 336 15.27 0.66 23.91
CA ALA A 336 16.27 1.60 24.42
C ALA A 336 16.75 1.23 25.84
N LEU A 337 15.87 0.72 26.71
CA LEU A 337 16.24 0.20 28.03
C LEU A 337 17.08 -1.08 27.92
N CYS A 338 16.65 -2.06 27.12
CA CYS A 338 17.41 -3.28 26.86
C CYS A 338 18.80 -2.99 26.29
N ARG A 339 18.90 -2.03 25.35
CA ARG A 339 20.18 -1.63 24.73
C ARG A 339 21.20 -1.07 25.72
N LYS A 340 20.81 -0.63 26.93
CA LYS A 340 21.78 -0.24 27.98
C LYS A 340 22.63 -1.43 28.43
N PHE A 341 22.04 -2.63 28.52
CA PHE A 341 22.69 -3.86 28.99
C PHE A 341 23.47 -4.62 27.91
N GLU A 342 23.46 -4.15 26.67
CA GLU A 342 24.22 -4.74 25.56
C GLU A 342 25.70 -4.33 25.63
N THR A 343 26.60 -5.28 25.34
CA THR A 343 28.03 -4.99 25.23
C THR A 343 28.31 -4.06 24.05
N GLN A 344 29.43 -3.33 24.06
CA GLN A 344 29.81 -2.48 22.92
C GLN A 344 29.90 -3.28 21.61
N ARG A 345 30.41 -4.52 21.67
CA ARG A 345 30.46 -5.45 20.54
C ARG A 345 29.07 -5.76 19.97
N GLU A 346 28.04 -5.91 20.80
CA GLU A 346 26.66 -6.14 20.37
C GLU A 346 25.96 -4.85 19.92
N LYS A 347 26.32 -3.70 20.48
CA LYS A 347 25.82 -2.39 20.03
C LYS A 347 26.30 -2.03 18.61
N VAL A 348 27.51 -2.44 18.24
CA VAL A 348 28.13 -2.22 16.92
C VAL A 348 27.80 -3.35 15.94
N LEU A 349 27.75 -4.60 16.39
CA LEU A 349 27.40 -5.77 15.58
C LEU A 349 26.21 -6.56 16.21
N PRO A 350 24.97 -6.03 16.15
CA PRO A 350 23.81 -6.64 16.82
C PRO A 350 23.44 -8.03 16.30
N TYR A 351 23.88 -8.35 15.07
CA TYR A 351 23.58 -9.60 14.38
C TYR A 351 24.84 -10.46 14.15
N GLY A 352 25.98 -10.08 14.76
CA GLY A 352 27.25 -10.79 14.64
C GLY A 352 28.10 -10.39 13.43
N SER A 353 29.36 -10.85 13.42
CA SER A 353 30.34 -10.59 12.35
C SER A 353 30.63 -11.80 11.47
N PHE A 354 29.91 -12.92 11.68
CA PHE A 354 29.99 -14.12 10.85
C PHE A 354 28.60 -14.73 10.72
N ILE A 355 28.01 -14.65 9.53
CA ILE A 355 27.77 -15.78 8.63
C ILE A 355 27.23 -15.22 7.31
N PRO A 356 27.75 -15.62 6.13
CA PRO A 356 27.11 -15.30 4.87
C PRO A 356 25.79 -16.06 4.76
N GLN A 357 24.66 -15.34 4.69
CA GLN A 357 23.50 -15.86 3.99
C GLN A 357 23.71 -15.60 2.50
N SER A 358 24.50 -16.46 1.85
CA SER A 358 24.32 -16.66 0.41
C SER A 358 22.94 -17.31 0.21
N PRO A 359 22.17 -16.91 -0.81
CA PRO A 359 20.91 -17.55 -1.15
C PRO A 359 21.15 -18.86 -1.93
N THR A 360 21.98 -19.75 -1.40
CA THR A 360 22.32 -21.02 -2.06
C THR A 360 22.20 -22.20 -1.11
N GLN A 361 21.06 -22.87 -1.23
CA GLN A 361 20.87 -24.28 -0.86
C GLN A 361 21.41 -24.68 0.51
N ALA A 362 20.70 -24.26 1.56
CA ALA A 362 20.37 -25.25 2.58
C ALA A 362 19.69 -26.41 1.84
N LYS A 363 20.39 -27.54 1.67
CA LYS A 363 19.78 -28.77 1.15
C LYS A 363 18.54 -29.01 1.98
N THR A 364 17.39 -29.07 1.31
CA THR A 364 16.12 -29.44 1.90
C THR A 364 16.25 -30.88 2.41
N SER A 365 16.72 -31.01 3.66
CA SER A 365 16.12 -31.99 4.55
C SER A 365 14.65 -31.61 4.56
N VAL A 366 13.85 -32.36 3.81
CA VAL A 366 12.39 -32.29 3.85
C VAL A 366 11.98 -32.85 5.20
N ARG A 367 12.22 -32.06 6.25
CA ARG A 367 11.35 -32.09 7.41
C ARG A 367 10.01 -31.62 6.87
N GLN A 368 9.07 -32.56 6.80
CA GLN A 368 7.75 -32.40 6.22
C GLN A 368 7.20 -31.01 6.54
N GLN A 369 6.69 -30.32 5.51
CA GLN A 369 5.86 -29.13 5.71
C GLN A 369 4.83 -29.50 6.79
N PRO A 370 4.77 -28.79 7.92
CA PRO A 370 3.65 -28.98 8.82
C PRO A 370 2.41 -28.48 8.09
N ASP A 371 1.53 -29.40 7.69
CA ASP A 371 0.27 -29.10 6.99
C ASP A 371 -0.69 -28.20 7.83
N ASP A 372 -0.33 -27.95 9.10
CA ASP A 372 -0.90 -26.90 9.93
C ASP A 372 -0.67 -25.50 9.34
N SER A 373 -1.72 -24.97 8.71
CA SER A 373 -1.89 -23.57 8.31
C SER A 373 -1.49 -22.57 9.42
N LEU A 374 -1.66 -22.94 10.69
CA LEU A 374 -1.21 -22.16 11.85
C LEU A 374 0.31 -21.97 11.90
N VAL A 375 1.10 -23.00 11.55
CA VAL A 375 2.56 -22.94 11.57
C VAL A 375 3.07 -22.13 10.37
N VAL A 376 2.45 -22.28 9.20
CA VAL A 376 2.77 -21.46 8.01
C VAL A 376 2.48 -19.98 8.27
N ASN A 377 1.34 -19.66 8.88
CA ASN A 377 0.99 -18.29 9.28
C ASN A 377 1.87 -17.74 10.41
N ALA A 378 2.30 -18.56 11.36
CA ALA A 378 3.27 -18.16 12.39
C ALA A 378 4.65 -17.87 11.77
N ILE A 379 5.11 -18.69 10.83
CA ILE A 379 6.39 -18.48 10.13
C ILE A 379 6.36 -17.22 9.27
N SER A 380 5.28 -16.96 8.52
CA SER A 380 5.15 -15.76 7.68
C SER A 380 5.03 -14.48 8.51
N THR A 381 4.34 -14.51 9.65
CA THR A 381 4.23 -13.34 10.56
C THR A 381 5.49 -13.09 11.39
N THR A 382 6.33 -14.10 11.65
CA THR A 382 7.57 -13.97 12.45
C THR A 382 8.86 -13.91 11.64
N CYS A 383 8.82 -14.07 10.31
CA CYS A 383 10.01 -14.09 9.45
C CYS A 383 10.89 -12.83 9.63
N GLY A 384 10.28 -11.65 9.77
CA GLY A 384 10.97 -10.38 10.02
C GLY A 384 11.67 -10.29 11.39
N LEU A 385 11.29 -11.14 12.35
CA LEU A 385 11.87 -11.20 13.70
C LEU A 385 13.04 -12.18 13.81
N THR A 386 13.39 -12.92 12.75
CA THR A 386 14.47 -13.94 12.77
C THR A 386 15.79 -13.39 13.34
N ARG A 387 16.17 -12.16 12.95
CA ARG A 387 17.39 -11.49 13.44
C ARG A 387 17.30 -11.08 14.93
N LEU A 388 16.10 -10.76 15.42
CA LEU A 388 15.87 -10.50 16.85
C LEU A 388 16.03 -11.80 17.66
N TRP A 389 15.49 -12.92 17.17
CA TRP A 389 15.62 -14.23 17.80
C TRP A 389 17.06 -14.76 17.82
N GLN A 390 17.86 -14.49 16.78
CA GLN A 390 19.30 -14.74 16.78
C GLN A 390 20.03 -13.93 17.87
N ARG A 391 19.72 -12.64 18.00
CA ARG A 391 20.26 -11.73 19.03
C ARG A 391 19.89 -12.17 20.46
N ILE A 392 18.65 -12.61 20.68
CA ILE A 392 18.18 -13.19 21.95
C ILE A 392 18.92 -14.51 22.25
N SER A 393 18.98 -15.43 21.29
CA SER A 393 19.68 -16.71 21.43
C SER A 393 21.16 -16.53 21.81
N LYS A 394 21.84 -15.54 21.22
CA LYS A 394 23.23 -15.20 21.55
C LYS A 394 23.37 -14.71 22.98
N ALA A 395 22.48 -13.81 23.44
CA ALA A 395 22.47 -13.32 24.82
C ALA A 395 22.15 -14.43 25.84
N GLU A 396 21.32 -15.42 25.47
CA GLU A 396 21.13 -16.60 26.31
C GLU A 396 22.38 -17.48 26.40
N LEU A 397 23.10 -17.68 25.29
CA LEU A 397 24.33 -18.47 25.28
C LEU A 397 25.43 -17.82 26.12
N THR A 398 25.61 -16.49 26.04
CA THR A 398 26.56 -15.77 26.91
C THR A 398 26.15 -15.82 28.37
N LYS A 399 24.86 -15.64 28.69
CA LYS A 399 24.32 -15.82 30.06
C LYS A 399 24.59 -17.22 30.61
N ARG A 400 24.39 -18.28 29.81
CA ARG A 400 24.66 -19.68 30.20
C ARG A 400 26.17 -19.94 30.40
N ALA A 401 27.03 -19.37 29.55
CA ALA A 401 28.49 -19.46 29.71
C ALA A 401 28.95 -18.79 31.02
N LEU A 402 28.54 -17.54 31.27
CA LEU A 402 28.85 -16.82 32.51
C LEU A 402 28.32 -17.54 33.76
N SER A 403 27.13 -18.15 33.69
CA SER A 403 26.58 -18.95 34.79
C SER A 403 27.43 -20.18 35.11
N ARG A 404 28.02 -20.81 34.08
CA ARG A 404 28.94 -21.95 34.23
C ARG A 404 30.29 -21.52 34.80
N GLU A 405 30.89 -20.44 34.29
CA GLU A 405 32.15 -19.91 34.83
C GLU A 405 32.00 -19.48 36.28
N LYS A 406 30.90 -18.78 36.63
CA LYS A 406 30.56 -18.47 38.03
C LYS A 406 30.55 -19.74 38.91
N MET A 407 29.86 -20.80 38.47
CA MET A 407 29.77 -22.05 39.23
C MET A 407 31.14 -22.71 39.44
N LEU A 408 32.04 -22.64 38.45
CA LEU A 408 33.42 -23.15 38.57
C LEU A 408 34.24 -22.29 39.55
N LEU A 409 34.18 -20.97 39.44
CA LEU A 409 34.87 -20.04 40.35
C LEU A 409 34.37 -20.17 41.79
N GLU A 410 33.07 -20.41 42.01
CA GLU A 410 32.51 -20.70 43.33
C GLU A 410 33.05 -22.03 43.91
N GLN A 411 33.21 -23.07 43.08
CA GLN A 411 33.82 -24.35 43.48
C GLN A 411 35.32 -24.22 43.79
N GLU A 412 36.07 -23.49 42.97
CA GLU A 412 37.48 -23.22 43.17
C GLU A 412 37.71 -22.36 44.42
N ASN A 413 36.93 -21.30 44.62
CA ASN A 413 36.98 -20.49 45.84
C ASN A 413 36.63 -21.33 47.08
N ALA A 414 35.61 -22.19 47.02
CA ALA A 414 35.29 -23.13 48.09
C ALA A 414 36.40 -24.18 48.35
N ALA A 415 37.21 -24.53 47.33
CA ALA A 415 38.39 -25.37 47.50
C ALA A 415 39.58 -24.59 48.10
N LEU A 416 39.79 -23.34 47.70
CA LEU A 416 40.82 -22.45 48.25
C LEU A 416 40.53 -22.12 49.72
N VAL A 417 39.30 -21.76 50.07
CA VAL A 417 38.86 -21.53 51.46
C VAL A 417 39.06 -22.79 52.32
N ARG A 418 38.79 -23.99 51.79
CA ARG A 418 39.11 -25.25 52.47
C ARG A 418 40.62 -25.45 52.67
N LYS A 419 41.45 -25.20 51.64
CA LYS A 419 42.92 -25.25 51.77
C LYS A 419 43.44 -24.26 52.81
N ILE A 420 42.97 -23.02 52.79
CA ILE A 420 43.36 -21.97 53.76
C ILE A 420 43.02 -22.41 55.20
N LYS A 421 41.85 -23.00 55.44
CA LYS A 421 41.51 -23.60 56.74
C LYS A 421 42.48 -24.71 57.14
N MET A 422 42.77 -25.67 56.26
CA MET A 422 43.73 -26.75 56.55
C MET A 422 45.16 -26.25 56.82
N TYR A 423 45.62 -25.21 56.12
CA TYR A 423 46.90 -24.54 56.40
C TYR A 423 46.90 -23.84 57.76
N GLY A 424 45.80 -23.18 58.15
CA GLY A 424 45.63 -22.61 59.48
C GLY A 424 45.64 -23.67 60.60
N GLU A 425 45.16 -24.88 60.29
CA GLU A 425 45.14 -26.05 61.19
C GLU A 425 46.45 -26.87 61.20
N LYS A 426 47.48 -26.46 60.43
CA LYS A 426 48.80 -27.13 60.31
C LYS A 426 48.78 -28.62 59.92
N LYS A 427 47.74 -29.09 59.22
CA LYS A 427 47.71 -30.47 58.68
C LYS A 427 48.13 -30.47 57.22
N VAL A 428 49.36 -30.94 56.95
CA VAL A 428 49.89 -31.12 55.59
C VAL A 428 49.79 -32.58 55.19
N ASN A 429 48.94 -32.89 54.20
CA ASN A 429 48.89 -34.18 53.51
C ASN A 429 49.11 -33.96 52.00
N PRO A 430 49.87 -34.82 51.30
CA PRO A 430 50.21 -34.65 49.89
C PRO A 430 49.16 -35.30 48.96
N ASP A 431 47.93 -34.77 48.93
CA ASP A 431 46.90 -35.28 48.00
C ASP A 431 47.04 -34.68 46.60
N THR A 432 47.42 -35.54 45.65
CA THR A 432 47.52 -35.24 44.21
C THR A 432 46.14 -35.13 43.56
N PHE A 433 45.47 -34.00 43.79
CA PHE A 433 44.28 -33.62 43.01
C PHE A 433 44.65 -33.51 41.52
N LYS A 434 44.27 -34.52 40.73
CA LYS A 434 44.33 -34.46 39.26
C LYS A 434 43.56 -33.24 38.78
N CYS A 435 44.22 -32.36 38.04
CA CYS A 435 43.54 -31.24 37.39
C CYS A 435 42.51 -31.80 36.39
N ILE A 436 41.28 -31.30 36.46
CA ILE A 436 40.22 -31.62 35.49
C ILE A 436 40.56 -31.05 34.10
N CYS A 437 41.62 -30.23 34.00
CA CYS A 437 42.15 -29.64 32.78
C CYS A 437 43.03 -30.55 31.89
N GLY A 438 43.31 -31.80 32.28
CA GLY A 438 44.24 -32.66 31.53
C GLY A 438 43.92 -34.14 31.57
N SER A 439 43.14 -34.61 30.60
CA SER A 439 43.07 -36.04 30.22
C SER A 439 43.73 -36.20 28.84
N PRO A 440 44.71 -37.11 28.67
CA PRO A 440 45.52 -37.17 27.44
C PRO A 440 44.77 -37.70 26.21
N ASP A 441 43.63 -38.38 26.40
CA ASP A 441 42.84 -38.98 25.31
C ASP A 441 41.63 -38.11 24.92
N ARG A 442 41.89 -37.02 24.19
CA ARG A 442 41.01 -36.49 23.11
C ARG A 442 41.67 -35.32 22.38
N LYS A 443 42.31 -35.62 21.25
CA LYS A 443 42.55 -34.62 20.19
C LYS A 443 41.23 -34.30 19.48
N THR A 444 40.39 -33.50 20.12
CA THR A 444 39.32 -32.77 19.44
C THR A 444 39.49 -31.29 19.75
N THR A 445 39.76 -30.52 18.70
CA THR A 445 39.85 -29.05 18.70
C THR A 445 38.46 -28.43 18.90
N LEU A 446 37.88 -28.66 20.08
CA LEU A 446 36.80 -27.86 20.62
C LEU A 446 37.41 -26.57 21.17
N THR A 447 37.40 -25.53 20.34
CA THR A 447 37.65 -24.15 20.75
C THR A 447 36.74 -23.83 21.94
N GLN A 448 37.31 -23.80 23.14
CA GLN A 448 36.59 -23.40 24.34
C GLN A 448 36.17 -21.94 24.17
N PRO A 449 34.86 -21.61 24.20
CA PRO A 449 34.41 -20.23 24.23
C PRO A 449 34.64 -19.69 25.64
N VAL A 450 35.87 -19.22 25.90
CA VAL A 450 36.18 -18.38 27.06
C VAL A 450 35.29 -17.13 26.98
N ALA A 451 34.76 -16.67 28.11
CA ALA A 451 34.07 -15.38 28.15
C ALA A 451 35.04 -14.26 27.75
N VAL A 452 34.92 -13.77 26.52
CA VAL A 452 35.66 -12.59 26.06
C VAL A 452 35.08 -11.38 26.79
N GLU A 453 35.85 -10.83 27.73
CA GLU A 453 35.48 -9.65 28.50
C GLU A 453 35.12 -8.49 27.56
N GLY A 454 33.82 -8.18 27.50
CA GLY A 454 33.36 -6.87 27.08
C GLY A 454 33.39 -5.95 28.28
N VAL A 455 34.19 -4.88 28.22
CA VAL A 455 34.27 -3.88 29.30
C VAL A 455 32.86 -3.38 29.62
N PHE A 456 32.40 -3.67 30.85
CA PHE A 456 31.19 -3.03 31.39
C PHE A 456 31.52 -1.58 31.69
N GLU A 457 30.92 -0.65 30.94
CA GLU A 457 30.87 0.75 31.34
C GLU A 457 30.01 0.89 32.60
N ILE A 458 30.67 0.82 33.76
CA ILE A 458 30.14 1.36 35.01
C ILE A 458 30.09 2.88 34.84
N SER A 459 29.05 3.35 34.19
CA SER A 459 28.69 4.75 34.14
C SER A 459 28.43 5.21 35.57
N LYS A 460 29.38 5.98 36.10
CA LYS A 460 29.22 6.67 37.39
C LYS A 460 28.13 7.73 37.25
N PHE A 461 26.90 7.33 37.48
CA PHE A 461 25.85 8.25 37.89
C PHE A 461 26.24 8.80 39.27
N LYS A 462 26.92 9.95 39.27
CA LYS A 462 26.61 10.98 40.26
C LYS A 462 25.24 11.55 39.89
N LEU A 463 24.48 11.91 40.92
CA LEU A 463 23.20 12.64 40.82
C LEU A 463 23.35 13.92 39.98
#